data_AF-A0A1P8NFX1-F1
#
_entry.id   AF-A0A1P8NFX1-F1
#
_cell.length_a   1.000
_cell.length_b   1.000
_cell.length_c   1.000
_cell.angle_alpha   90.00
_cell.angle_beta   90.00
_cell.angle_gamma   90.00
#
_symmetry.space_group_name_H-M   'P 1'
#
loop_
_entity.id
_entity.type
_entity.pdbx_description
1 polymer ?
#
loop_
_entity_poly.entity_id
_entity_poly.type
_entity_poly.pdbx_seq_one_letter_code
_entity_poly.pdbx_strand_id
1 'polypeptide(L)'
;MGPRTLLLALGSNRALTGIIAASLCMLVAMTLLASMLPYVYNEVFDRGRLLSLANIVGLLPVLAFLPFATALARRFGKREIGVLGMMLATLAGLALLALRTDSPYAFTVGYAVLMLGYAAMESLIWAVISDVIDMQEIRTGERNDATIYALHSWSRKIGQAVAGGLSGWSLGWIGYEAAAGQGAAQSHEVLAGIYTLATAIPAVLLGTAGVILALWYPLSKARVQANVDLLEERRAAVRRGATP
;
A
#
# COMPACT_ATOMS: atom_id res chain seq x y z
N MET A 1 28.43 9.59 0.56
CA MET A 1 27.54 10.20 -0.45
C MET A 1 27.01 11.54 0.05
N GLY A 2 27.10 12.61 -0.75
CA GLY A 2 26.54 13.91 -0.37
C GLY A 2 25.01 13.99 -0.61
N PRO A 3 24.30 14.95 0.00
CA PRO A 3 22.85 15.11 -0.12
C PRO A 3 22.37 15.34 -1.57
N ARG A 4 23.20 15.95 -2.43
CA ARG A 4 22.92 16.14 -3.86
C ARG A 4 22.92 14.82 -4.65
N THR A 5 23.80 13.89 -4.31
CA THR A 5 23.89 12.56 -4.97
C THR A 5 22.68 11.69 -4.62
N LEU A 6 22.17 11.84 -3.39
CA LEU A 6 20.94 11.23 -2.89
C LEU A 6 19.69 11.69 -3.67
N LEU A 7 19.56 13.00 -3.93
CA LEU A 7 18.45 13.56 -4.72
C LEU A 7 18.53 13.15 -6.20
N LEU A 8 19.74 13.04 -6.77
CA LEU A 8 19.93 12.54 -8.13
C LEU A 8 19.69 11.02 -8.24
N ALA A 9 19.96 10.26 -7.18
CA ALA A 9 19.62 8.83 -7.10
C ALA A 9 18.11 8.58 -7.07
N LEU A 10 17.32 9.49 -6.47
CA LEU A 10 15.86 9.48 -6.58
C LEU A 10 15.41 9.68 -8.03
N GLY A 11 15.88 10.72 -8.73
CA GLY A 11 15.42 11.00 -10.10
C GLY A 11 15.81 9.93 -11.15
N SER A 12 16.86 9.14 -10.90
CA SER A 12 17.43 8.22 -11.90
C SER A 12 17.12 6.74 -11.66
N ASN A 13 16.49 6.37 -10.54
CA ASN A 13 16.13 4.99 -10.22
C ASN A 13 14.61 4.77 -10.26
N ARG A 14 14.13 4.25 -11.40
CA ARG A 14 12.73 3.89 -11.63
C ARG A 14 12.20 2.86 -10.63
N ALA A 15 13.05 1.95 -10.15
CA ALA A 15 12.64 0.95 -9.16
C ALA A 15 12.41 1.61 -7.79
N LEU A 16 13.32 2.48 -7.36
CA LEU A 16 13.20 3.21 -6.09
C LEU A 16 12.03 4.20 -6.10
N THR A 17 11.87 4.99 -7.16
CA THR A 17 10.75 5.94 -7.27
C THR A 17 9.42 5.23 -7.41
N GLY A 18 9.36 4.15 -8.20
CA GLY A 18 8.15 3.34 -8.36
C GLY A 18 7.68 2.76 -7.04
N ILE A 19 8.58 2.18 -6.24
CA ILE A 19 8.20 1.59 -4.96
C ILE A 19 7.82 2.64 -3.92
N ILE A 20 8.52 3.79 -3.88
CA ILE A 20 8.16 4.90 -2.98
C ILE A 20 6.78 5.45 -3.34
N ALA A 21 6.52 5.74 -4.62
CA ALA A 21 5.23 6.26 -5.07
C ALA A 21 4.08 5.28 -4.77
N ALA A 22 4.24 3.99 -5.09
CA ALA A 22 3.24 2.97 -4.77
C ALA A 22 3.02 2.86 -3.25
N SER A 23 4.08 2.86 -2.46
CA SER A 23 4.00 2.80 -0.99
C SER A 23 3.24 4.01 -0.42
N LEU A 24 3.46 5.21 -0.96
CA LEU A 24 2.76 6.42 -0.53
C LEU A 24 1.27 6.36 -0.85
N CYS A 25 0.89 5.90 -2.05
CA CYS A 25 -0.52 5.69 -2.41
C CYS A 25 -1.19 4.68 -1.47
N MET A 26 -0.55 3.54 -1.23
CA MET A 26 -1.02 2.51 -0.30
C MET A 26 -1.20 3.06 1.12
N LEU A 27 -0.22 3.81 1.60
CA LEU A 27 -0.21 4.40 2.93
C LEU A 27 -1.33 5.43 3.13
N VAL A 28 -1.51 6.34 2.16
CA VAL A 28 -2.59 7.33 2.20
C VAL A 28 -3.95 6.62 2.15
N ALA A 29 -4.11 5.63 1.27
CA ALA A 29 -5.33 4.84 1.17
C ALA A 29 -5.71 4.19 2.50
N MET A 30 -4.76 3.52 3.15
CA MET A 30 -5.04 2.80 4.40
C MET A 30 -5.21 3.72 5.60
N THR A 31 -4.50 4.85 5.63
CA THR A 31 -4.68 5.85 6.69
C THR A 31 -6.05 6.51 6.58
N LEU A 32 -6.47 6.86 5.36
CA LEU A 32 -7.81 7.38 5.11
C LEU A 32 -8.88 6.35 5.46
N LEU A 33 -8.76 5.12 4.98
CA LEU A 33 -9.68 4.04 5.30
C LEU A 33 -9.81 3.84 6.81
N ALA A 34 -8.68 3.74 7.53
CA ALA A 34 -8.68 3.57 8.98
C ALA A 34 -9.32 4.75 9.71
N SER A 35 -9.13 5.99 9.22
CA SER A 35 -9.77 7.16 9.78
C SER A 35 -11.28 7.24 9.52
N MET A 36 -11.75 6.74 8.37
CA MET A 36 -13.16 6.81 7.96
C MET A 36 -13.99 5.63 8.45
N LEU A 37 -13.36 4.48 8.71
CA LEU A 37 -14.05 3.27 9.13
C LEU A 37 -14.95 3.47 10.37
N PRO A 38 -14.54 4.19 11.43
CA PRO A 38 -15.42 4.48 12.57
C PRO A 38 -16.66 5.28 12.17
N TYR A 39 -16.53 6.27 11.28
CA TYR A 39 -17.66 7.07 10.79
C TYR A 39 -18.62 6.24 9.96
N VAL A 40 -18.12 5.30 9.15
CA VAL A 40 -18.98 4.36 8.41
C VAL A 40 -19.84 3.52 9.39
N TYR A 41 -19.23 2.93 10.40
CA TYR A 41 -19.99 2.08 11.34
C TYR A 41 -20.88 2.86 12.31
N ASN A 42 -20.48 4.06 12.72
CA ASN A 42 -21.25 4.89 13.65
C ASN A 42 -22.35 5.69 12.93
N GLU A 43 -22.02 6.39 11.86
CA GLU A 43 -22.94 7.35 11.23
C GLU A 43 -23.76 6.72 10.10
N VAL A 44 -23.14 5.85 9.27
CA VAL A 44 -23.85 5.24 8.13
C VAL A 44 -24.67 4.02 8.57
N PHE A 45 -24.13 3.19 9.45
CA PHE A 45 -24.78 1.95 9.88
C PHE A 45 -25.47 2.02 11.24
N ASP A 46 -25.29 3.10 12.01
CA ASP A 46 -25.79 3.24 13.40
C ASP A 46 -25.42 2.04 14.30
N ARG A 47 -24.25 1.43 14.05
CA ARG A 47 -23.78 0.20 14.71
C ARG A 47 -22.29 0.23 15.01
N GLY A 48 -21.86 1.21 15.80
CA GLY A 48 -20.47 1.36 16.25
C GLY A 48 -19.84 0.12 16.87
N ARG A 49 -20.64 -0.72 17.55
CA ARG A 49 -20.16 -1.97 18.16
C ARG A 49 -19.61 -2.97 17.14
N LEU A 50 -20.03 -2.88 15.87
CA LEU A 50 -19.55 -3.76 14.80
C LEU A 50 -18.18 -3.35 14.26
N LEU A 51 -17.67 -2.16 14.58
CA LEU A 51 -16.34 -1.73 14.14
C LEU A 51 -15.23 -2.67 14.62
N SER A 52 -15.26 -3.08 15.89
CA SER A 52 -14.28 -4.01 16.45
C SER A 52 -14.35 -5.38 15.77
N LEU A 53 -15.57 -5.86 15.49
CA LEU A 53 -15.78 -7.09 14.73
C LEU A 53 -15.22 -6.95 13.32
N ALA A 54 -15.46 -5.81 12.65
CA ALA A 54 -14.97 -5.56 11.31
C ALA A 54 -13.45 -5.56 11.22
N ASN A 55 -12.77 -4.97 12.21
CA ASN A 55 -11.31 -5.02 12.30
C ASN A 55 -10.79 -6.45 12.49
N ILE A 56 -11.43 -7.26 13.36
CA ILE A 56 -11.06 -8.66 13.54
C ILE A 56 -11.26 -9.44 12.23
N VAL A 57 -12.43 -9.32 11.60
CA VAL A 57 -12.76 -10.01 10.34
C VAL A 57 -11.84 -9.56 9.21
N GLY A 58 -11.49 -8.28 9.15
CA GLY A 58 -10.54 -7.74 8.17
C GLY A 58 -9.11 -8.25 8.35
N LEU A 59 -8.72 -8.60 9.59
CA LEU A 59 -7.39 -9.13 9.90
C LEU A 59 -7.26 -10.63 9.58
N LEU A 60 -8.33 -11.40 9.73
CA LEU A 60 -8.31 -12.85 9.47
C LEU A 60 -7.72 -13.26 8.11
N PRO A 61 -8.15 -12.70 6.96
CA PRO A 61 -7.59 -13.10 5.67
C PRO A 61 -6.14 -12.65 5.51
N VAL A 62 -5.75 -11.53 6.13
CA VAL A 62 -4.35 -11.08 6.16
C VAL A 62 -3.47 -12.10 6.87
N LEU A 63 -3.87 -12.54 8.07
CA LEU A 63 -3.14 -13.56 8.83
C LEU A 63 -3.10 -14.90 8.10
N ALA A 64 -4.20 -15.29 7.46
CA ALA A 64 -4.26 -16.50 6.66
C ALA A 64 -3.32 -16.43 5.44
N PHE A 65 -3.12 -15.25 4.86
CA PHE A 65 -2.25 -15.06 3.70
C PHE A 65 -0.75 -15.06 4.02
N LEU A 66 -0.34 -14.55 5.18
CA LEU A 66 1.08 -14.36 5.54
C LEU A 66 1.97 -15.61 5.37
N PRO A 67 1.58 -16.83 5.80
CA PRO A 67 2.39 -18.04 5.61
C PRO A 67 2.62 -18.38 4.13
N PHE A 68 1.66 -18.04 3.27
CA PHE A 68 1.72 -18.32 1.84
C PHE A 68 2.39 -17.20 1.04
N ALA A 69 2.45 -15.97 1.58
CA ALA A 69 2.99 -14.79 0.90
C ALA A 69 4.39 -15.05 0.31
N THR A 70 5.30 -15.60 1.10
CA THR A 70 6.67 -15.90 0.67
C THR A 70 6.72 -17.01 -0.38
N ALA A 71 5.94 -18.08 -0.20
CA ALA A 71 5.90 -19.21 -1.14
C ALA A 71 5.34 -18.75 -2.51
N LEU A 72 4.27 -17.97 -2.47
CA LEU A 72 3.66 -17.39 -3.66
C LEU A 72 4.66 -16.44 -4.34
N ALA A 73 5.33 -15.56 -3.58
CA ALA A 73 6.33 -14.62 -4.07
C ALA A 73 7.51 -15.29 -4.78
N ARG A 74 7.98 -16.44 -4.28
CA ARG A 74 9.00 -17.24 -4.96
C ARG A 74 8.47 -17.83 -6.27
N ARG A 75 7.21 -18.25 -6.31
CA ARG A 75 6.61 -18.88 -7.49
C ARG A 75 6.24 -17.89 -8.59
N PHE A 76 5.58 -16.78 -8.26
CA PHE A 76 5.03 -15.83 -9.24
C PHE A 76 5.82 -14.53 -9.35
N GLY A 77 6.58 -14.17 -8.31
CA GLY A 77 7.29 -12.90 -8.21
C GLY A 77 6.59 -11.91 -7.29
N LYS A 78 7.40 -11.08 -6.62
CA LYS A 78 6.93 -10.13 -5.60
C LYS A 78 6.08 -9.01 -6.21
N ARG A 79 6.53 -8.46 -7.35
CA ARG A 79 5.80 -7.42 -8.09
C ARG A 79 4.45 -7.93 -8.59
N GLU A 80 4.44 -9.12 -9.17
CA GLU A 80 3.27 -9.71 -9.84
C GLU A 80 2.14 -9.96 -8.83
N ILE A 81 2.47 -10.53 -7.67
CA ILE A 81 1.51 -10.73 -6.57
C ILE A 81 1.07 -9.39 -5.99
N GLY A 82 1.99 -8.45 -5.84
CA GLY A 82 1.65 -7.10 -5.40
C GLY A 82 0.62 -6.44 -6.31
N VAL A 83 0.82 -6.50 -7.63
CA VAL A 83 -0.13 -5.98 -8.63
C VAL A 83 -1.47 -6.69 -8.52
N LEU A 84 -1.50 -8.03 -8.49
CA LEU A 84 -2.75 -8.79 -8.36
C LEU A 84 -3.51 -8.45 -7.07
N GLY A 85 -2.80 -8.33 -5.95
CA GLY A 85 -3.38 -7.93 -4.68
C GLY A 85 -3.93 -6.51 -4.69
N MET A 86 -3.20 -5.54 -5.27
CA MET A 86 -3.70 -4.17 -5.43
C MET A 86 -4.95 -4.12 -6.31
N MET A 87 -5.00 -4.90 -7.39
CA MET A 87 -6.18 -4.98 -8.24
C MET A 87 -7.37 -5.62 -7.50
N LEU A 88 -7.15 -6.69 -6.74
CA LEU A 88 -8.18 -7.30 -5.89
C LEU A 88 -8.74 -6.29 -4.89
N ALA A 89 -7.86 -5.54 -4.21
CA ALA A 89 -8.29 -4.53 -3.24
C ALA A 89 -9.06 -3.38 -3.88
N THR A 90 -8.63 -2.96 -5.07
CA THR A 90 -9.32 -1.95 -5.88
C THR A 90 -10.72 -2.42 -6.27
N LEU A 91 -10.83 -3.64 -6.80
CA LEU A 91 -12.12 -4.22 -7.19
C LEU A 91 -13.05 -4.38 -5.99
N ALA A 92 -12.53 -4.79 -4.82
CA ALA A 92 -13.32 -4.88 -3.60
C ALA A 92 -13.86 -3.51 -3.16
N GLY A 93 -13.02 -2.47 -3.16
CA GLY A 93 -13.45 -1.11 -2.81
C GLY A 93 -14.44 -0.51 -3.83
N LEU A 94 -14.24 -0.74 -5.12
CA LEU A 94 -15.19 -0.32 -6.17
C LEU A 94 -16.50 -1.11 -6.12
N ALA A 95 -16.46 -2.41 -5.81
CA ALA A 95 -17.65 -3.21 -5.60
C ALA A 95 -18.45 -2.70 -4.40
N LEU A 96 -17.79 -2.37 -3.28
CA LEU A 96 -18.43 -1.74 -2.14
C LEU A 96 -19.07 -0.40 -2.50
N LEU A 97 -18.38 0.43 -3.30
CA LEU A 97 -18.91 1.69 -3.80
C LEU A 97 -20.14 1.49 -4.69
N ALA A 98 -20.10 0.54 -5.62
CA ALA A 98 -21.19 0.27 -6.54
C ALA A 98 -22.41 -0.35 -5.84
N LEU A 99 -22.18 -1.20 -4.83
CA LEU A 99 -23.24 -1.88 -4.10
C LEU A 99 -23.95 -0.93 -3.13
N ARG A 100 -23.26 0.10 -2.60
CA ARG A 100 -23.74 1.00 -1.52
C ARG A 100 -24.59 0.24 -0.49
N THR A 101 -24.00 -0.81 0.07
CA THR A 101 -24.74 -1.74 0.93
C THR A 101 -25.20 -1.06 2.21
N ASP A 102 -26.47 -1.22 2.57
CA ASP A 102 -27.01 -0.84 3.88
C ASP A 102 -26.64 -1.84 4.98
N SER A 103 -26.16 -3.03 4.60
CA SER A 103 -25.74 -4.07 5.54
C SER A 103 -24.29 -3.87 6.01
N PRO A 104 -24.05 -3.65 7.31
CA PRO A 104 -22.70 -3.53 7.87
C PRO A 104 -21.91 -4.85 7.73
N TYR A 105 -22.59 -5.99 7.67
CA TYR A 105 -21.92 -7.29 7.49
C TYR A 105 -21.39 -7.46 6.06
N ALA A 106 -22.18 -7.07 5.06
CA ALA A 106 -21.73 -7.09 3.66
C ALA A 106 -20.56 -6.12 3.44
N PHE A 107 -20.62 -4.92 4.06
CA PHE A 107 -19.50 -3.99 4.06
C PHE A 107 -18.25 -4.62 4.68
N THR A 108 -18.40 -5.27 5.83
CA THR A 108 -17.29 -5.96 6.54
C THR A 108 -16.62 -7.01 5.67
N VAL A 109 -17.40 -7.81 4.92
CA VAL A 109 -16.85 -8.83 4.01
C VAL A 109 -16.06 -8.18 2.88
N GLY A 110 -16.60 -7.14 2.24
CA GLY A 110 -15.87 -6.41 1.20
C GLY A 110 -14.59 -5.74 1.74
N TYR A 111 -14.65 -5.16 2.94
CA TYR A 111 -13.49 -4.60 3.64
C TYR A 111 -12.42 -5.68 3.89
N ALA A 112 -12.82 -6.89 4.30
CA ALA A 112 -11.88 -7.99 4.50
C ALA A 112 -11.18 -8.43 3.20
N VAL A 113 -11.89 -8.45 2.07
CA VAL A 113 -11.29 -8.73 0.75
C VAL A 113 -10.33 -7.62 0.34
N LEU A 114 -10.68 -6.35 0.62
CA LEU A 114 -9.81 -5.21 0.39
C LEU A 114 -8.51 -5.33 1.21
N MET A 115 -8.63 -5.65 2.49
CA MET A 115 -7.49 -5.85 3.39
C MET A 115 -6.59 -7.01 2.94
N LEU A 116 -7.17 -8.10 2.43
CA LEU A 116 -6.41 -9.21 1.84
C LEU A 116 -5.58 -8.76 0.64
N GLY A 117 -6.19 -8.03 -0.29
CA GLY A 117 -5.48 -7.52 -1.46
C GLY A 117 -4.36 -6.55 -1.09
N TYR A 118 -4.61 -5.65 -0.12
CA TYR A 118 -3.60 -4.76 0.45
C TYR A 118 -2.40 -5.53 1.05
N ALA A 119 -2.69 -6.57 1.85
CA ALA A 119 -1.68 -7.37 2.53
C ALA A 119 -0.71 -8.08 1.58
N ALA A 120 -1.15 -8.41 0.36
CA ALA A 120 -0.31 -9.06 -0.64
C ALA A 120 0.97 -8.26 -0.94
N MET A 121 0.85 -6.94 -1.11
CA MET A 121 2.01 -6.08 -1.34
C MET A 121 2.67 -5.64 -0.02
N GLU A 122 1.90 -5.28 1.00
CA GLU A 122 2.48 -4.74 2.25
C GLU A 122 3.36 -5.78 2.97
N SER A 123 2.98 -7.07 2.92
CA SER A 123 3.77 -8.16 3.50
C SER A 123 5.13 -8.37 2.82
N LEU A 124 5.25 -7.98 1.55
CA LEU A 124 6.44 -8.19 0.72
C LEU A 124 7.28 -6.91 0.55
N ILE A 125 6.82 -5.77 1.09
CA ILE A 125 7.38 -4.46 0.78
C ILE A 125 8.90 -4.38 1.06
N TRP A 126 9.35 -4.94 2.18
CA TRP A 126 10.76 -4.96 2.54
C TRP A 126 11.58 -5.92 1.67
N ALA A 127 10.99 -7.04 1.24
CA ALA A 127 11.63 -7.95 0.30
C ALA A 127 11.76 -7.33 -1.10
N VAL A 128 10.84 -6.44 -1.48
CA VAL A 128 10.90 -5.65 -2.72
C VAL A 128 11.97 -4.56 -2.61
N ILE A 129 12.10 -3.91 -1.45
CA ILE A 129 13.17 -2.94 -1.20
C ILE A 129 14.55 -3.59 -1.29
N SER A 130 14.71 -4.82 -0.79
CA SER A 130 15.93 -5.60 -0.98
C SER A 130 16.27 -5.77 -2.47
N ASP A 131 15.30 -6.05 -3.34
CA ASP A 131 15.55 -6.17 -4.79
C ASP A 131 15.98 -4.83 -5.41
N VAL A 132 15.45 -3.71 -4.92
CA VAL A 132 15.85 -2.36 -5.36
C VAL A 132 17.30 -2.08 -4.97
N ILE A 133 17.72 -2.52 -3.78
CA ILE A 133 19.11 -2.41 -3.32
C ILE A 133 20.04 -3.22 -4.22
N ASP A 134 19.69 -4.47 -4.51
CA ASP A 134 20.48 -5.33 -5.40
C ASP A 134 20.59 -4.73 -6.82
N MET A 135 19.49 -4.18 -7.35
CA MET A 135 19.52 -3.45 -8.62
C MET A 135 20.42 -2.21 -8.57
N GLN A 136 20.44 -1.49 -7.45
CA GLN A 136 21.29 -0.31 -7.29
C GLN A 136 22.77 -0.69 -7.19
N GLU A 137 23.09 -1.78 -6.49
CA GLU A 137 24.44 -2.35 -6.42
C GLU A 137 24.94 -2.72 -7.82
N ILE A 138 24.10 -3.34 -8.64
CA ILE A 138 24.45 -3.68 -10.04
C ILE A 138 24.78 -2.43 -10.85
N ARG A 139 23.99 -1.36 -10.70
CA ARG A 139 24.11 -0.11 -11.48
C ARG A 139 25.28 0.76 -11.04
N THR A 140 25.57 0.80 -9.74
CA THR A 140 26.53 1.76 -9.16
C THR A 140 27.84 1.10 -8.76
N GLY A 141 27.87 -0.22 -8.63
CA GLY A 141 29.00 -0.96 -8.07
C GLY A 141 29.11 -0.86 -6.54
N GLU A 142 28.31 0.01 -5.91
CA GLU A 142 28.32 0.25 -4.47
C GLU A 142 27.02 -0.23 -3.83
N ARG A 143 27.16 -1.00 -2.75
CA ARG A 143 26.02 -1.48 -1.97
C ARG A 143 25.64 -0.44 -0.90
N ASN A 144 24.48 0.21 -1.07
CA ASN A 144 24.01 1.36 -0.28
C ASN A 144 22.71 1.07 0.50
N ASP A 145 22.67 -0.03 1.25
CA ASP A 145 21.48 -0.54 1.93
C ASP A 145 20.86 0.50 2.87
N ALA A 146 21.66 1.01 3.81
CA ALA A 146 21.20 1.95 4.83
C ALA A 146 20.55 3.20 4.23
N THR A 147 21.11 3.70 3.14
CA THR A 147 20.62 4.89 2.44
C THR A 147 19.25 4.64 1.79
N ILE A 148 19.08 3.51 1.10
CA ILE A 148 17.82 3.16 0.44
C ILE A 148 16.73 2.89 1.49
N TYR A 149 17.05 2.13 2.54
CA TYR A 149 16.12 1.87 3.65
C TYR A 149 15.71 3.16 4.37
N ALA A 150 16.67 4.03 4.69
CA ALA A 150 16.40 5.32 5.34
C ALA A 150 15.52 6.21 4.46
N LEU A 151 15.78 6.25 3.15
CA LEU A 151 15.01 7.06 2.22
C LEU A 151 13.56 6.59 2.08
N HIS A 152 13.34 5.28 1.94
CA HIS A 152 11.99 4.71 1.91
C HIS A 152 11.24 4.99 3.22
N SER A 153 11.89 4.75 4.36
CA SER A 153 11.29 4.98 5.69
C SER A 153 10.96 6.45 5.94
N TRP A 154 11.87 7.37 5.58
CA TRP A 154 11.64 8.80 5.68
C TRP A 154 10.50 9.26 4.77
N SER A 155 10.45 8.74 3.53
CA SER A 155 9.34 9.02 2.60
C SER A 155 8.00 8.57 3.20
N ARG A 156 7.94 7.39 3.83
CA ARG A 156 6.74 6.92 4.53
C ARG A 156 6.32 7.84 5.67
N LYS A 157 7.24 8.37 6.47
CA LYS A 157 6.90 9.30 7.56
C LYS A 157 6.26 10.59 7.04
N ILE A 158 6.78 11.15 5.95
CA ILE A 158 6.16 12.30 5.29
C ILE A 158 4.77 11.91 4.76
N GLY A 159 4.68 10.76 4.10
CA GLY A 159 3.40 10.23 3.63
C GLY A 159 2.38 10.08 4.75
N GLN A 160 2.78 9.65 5.94
CA GLN A 160 1.91 9.49 7.12
C GLN A 160 1.43 10.85 7.63
N ALA A 161 2.31 11.85 7.70
CA ALA A 161 1.94 13.20 8.11
C ALA A 161 0.92 13.81 7.14
N VAL A 162 1.16 13.68 5.83
CA VAL A 162 0.24 14.14 4.79
C VAL A 162 -1.08 13.36 4.85
N ALA A 163 -1.03 12.03 4.94
CA ALA A 163 -2.22 11.19 5.01
C ALA A 163 -3.08 11.52 6.24
N GLY A 164 -2.46 11.70 7.41
CA GLY A 164 -3.17 12.08 8.63
C GLY A 164 -3.84 13.46 8.51
N GLY A 165 -3.16 14.44 7.90
CA GLY A 165 -3.74 15.75 7.61
C GLY A 165 -4.93 15.68 6.64
N LEU A 166 -4.76 14.95 5.53
CA LEU A 166 -5.84 14.72 4.56
C LEU A 166 -7.04 14.01 5.19
N SER A 167 -6.80 12.98 6.00
CA SER A 167 -7.84 12.30 6.79
C SER A 167 -8.58 13.26 7.70
N GLY A 168 -7.88 14.12 8.43
CA GLY A 168 -8.50 15.09 9.33
C GLY A 168 -9.35 16.14 8.61
N TRP A 169 -8.91 16.62 7.45
CA TRP A 169 -9.67 17.60 6.65
C TRP A 169 -10.79 16.98 5.82
N SER A 170 -10.72 15.68 5.53
CA SER A 170 -11.67 15.00 4.64
C SER A 170 -13.13 15.13 5.08
N LEU A 171 -13.39 15.11 6.40
CA LEU A 171 -14.72 15.31 6.97
C LEU A 171 -15.23 16.74 6.76
N GLY A 172 -14.36 17.74 6.88
CA GLY A 172 -14.71 19.13 6.62
C GLY A 172 -15.09 19.37 5.16
N TRP A 173 -14.44 18.67 4.21
CA TRP A 173 -14.77 18.79 2.78
C TRP A 173 -16.15 18.25 2.40
N ILE A 174 -16.65 17.26 3.15
CA ILE A 174 -17.99 16.71 2.94
C ILE A 174 -19.05 17.40 3.80
N GLY A 175 -18.69 18.44 4.55
CA GLY A 175 -19.61 19.17 5.43
C GLY A 175 -20.04 18.38 6.66
N TYR A 176 -19.21 17.46 7.15
CA TYR A 176 -19.52 16.70 8.36
C TYR A 176 -19.59 17.63 9.58
N GLU A 177 -20.74 17.63 10.25
CA GLU A 177 -20.96 18.41 11.46
C GLU A 177 -20.86 17.50 12.70
N ALA A 178 -19.84 17.71 13.53
CA ALA A 178 -19.61 16.91 14.75
C ALA A 178 -20.66 17.14 15.88
N ALA A 179 -21.79 17.79 15.59
CA ALA A 179 -22.80 18.19 16.55
C ALA A 179 -23.94 17.17 16.72
N ALA A 180 -23.61 15.89 16.90
CA ALA A 180 -24.55 14.86 17.35
C ALA A 180 -24.83 14.96 18.87
N GLY A 181 -24.97 16.18 19.38
CA GLY A 181 -25.42 16.51 20.74
C GLY A 181 -26.80 17.20 20.77
N GLN A 182 -27.42 17.43 19.61
CA GLN A 182 -28.73 18.09 19.47
C GLN A 182 -29.79 17.23 18.76
N GLY A 183 -29.54 15.92 18.59
CA GLY A 183 -30.53 14.98 18.06
C GLY A 183 -30.80 15.07 16.55
N ALA A 184 -30.01 15.82 15.78
CA ALA A 184 -30.11 15.89 14.33
C ALA A 184 -29.24 14.82 13.66
N ALA A 185 -29.85 13.99 12.80
CA ALA A 185 -29.13 13.06 11.95
C ALA A 185 -28.33 13.79 10.86
N GLN A 186 -27.18 13.23 10.46
CA GLN A 186 -26.40 13.77 9.33
C GLN A 186 -27.24 13.75 8.04
N SER A 187 -26.96 14.70 7.13
CA SER A 187 -27.64 14.72 5.83
C SER A 187 -27.27 13.49 5.00
N HIS A 188 -28.17 13.10 4.09
CA HIS A 188 -27.91 11.97 3.18
C HIS A 188 -26.63 12.20 2.33
N GLU A 189 -26.32 13.45 1.99
CA GLU A 189 -25.12 13.82 1.25
C GLU A 189 -23.85 13.59 2.07
N VAL A 190 -23.85 13.94 3.37
CA VAL A 190 -22.71 13.69 4.27
C VAL A 190 -22.49 12.19 4.46
N LEU A 191 -23.55 11.41 4.68
CA LEU A 191 -23.45 9.95 4.82
C LEU A 191 -22.89 9.30 3.54
N ALA A 192 -23.36 9.72 2.37
CA ALA A 192 -22.82 9.28 1.08
C ALA A 192 -21.36 9.72 0.90
N GLY A 193 -21.00 10.90 1.39
CA GLY A 193 -19.63 11.41 1.44
C GLY A 193 -18.72 10.50 2.28
N ILE A 194 -19.10 10.18 3.52
CA ILE A 194 -18.38 9.27 4.41
C ILE A 194 -18.15 7.91 3.72
N TYR A 195 -19.20 7.34 3.14
CA TYR A 195 -19.11 6.05 2.46
C TYR A 195 -18.14 6.11 1.26
N THR A 196 -18.18 7.21 0.50
CA THR A 196 -17.30 7.42 -0.67
C THR A 196 -15.84 7.61 -0.26
N LEU A 197 -15.59 8.40 0.79
CA LEU A 197 -14.24 8.58 1.37
C LEU A 197 -13.66 7.25 1.89
N ALA A 198 -14.51 6.38 2.45
CA ALA A 198 -14.09 5.07 2.95
C ALA A 198 -13.90 4.01 1.86
N THR A 199 -14.50 4.17 0.67
CA THR A 199 -14.48 3.12 -0.37
C THR A 199 -13.76 3.56 -1.64
N ALA A 200 -14.24 4.62 -2.28
CA ALA A 200 -13.76 5.08 -3.59
C ALA A 200 -12.30 5.55 -3.53
N ILE A 201 -11.97 6.42 -2.56
CA ILE A 201 -10.63 7.01 -2.49
C ILE A 201 -9.55 5.95 -2.21
N PRO A 202 -9.71 5.07 -1.19
CA PRO A 202 -8.78 3.97 -1.01
C PRO A 202 -8.68 3.06 -2.23
N ALA A 203 -9.80 2.73 -2.89
CA ALA A 203 -9.79 1.91 -4.10
C ALA A 203 -8.97 2.54 -5.23
N VAL A 204 -9.19 3.82 -5.53
CA VAL A 204 -8.45 4.54 -6.59
C VAL A 204 -6.97 4.62 -6.26
N LEU A 205 -6.61 4.90 -5.01
CA LEU A 205 -5.21 4.99 -4.59
C LEU A 205 -4.49 3.64 -4.64
N LEU A 206 -5.15 2.56 -4.18
CA LEU A 206 -4.61 1.20 -4.30
C LEU A 206 -4.49 0.75 -5.76
N GLY A 207 -5.47 1.09 -6.59
CA GLY A 207 -5.44 0.82 -8.03
C GLY A 207 -4.29 1.56 -8.70
N THR A 208 -4.09 2.82 -8.33
CA THR A 208 -2.95 3.63 -8.79
C THR A 208 -1.62 3.01 -8.36
N ALA A 209 -1.51 2.55 -7.11
CA ALA A 209 -0.32 1.82 -6.65
C ALA A 209 -0.06 0.56 -7.48
N GLY A 210 -1.10 -0.22 -7.77
CA GLY A 210 -1.02 -1.40 -8.64
C GLY A 210 -0.59 -1.04 -10.07
N VAL A 211 -1.10 0.05 -10.65
CA VAL A 211 -0.68 0.53 -11.98
C VAL A 211 0.77 1.01 -11.98
N ILE A 212 1.22 1.72 -10.94
CA ILE A 212 2.62 2.11 -10.78
C ILE A 212 3.53 0.87 -10.73
N LEU A 213 3.15 -0.13 -9.94
CA LEU A 213 3.87 -1.40 -9.87
C LEU A 213 3.83 -2.16 -11.20
N ALA A 214 2.74 -2.07 -11.95
CA ALA A 214 2.58 -2.76 -13.23
C ALA A 214 3.33 -2.08 -14.39
N LEU A 215 3.44 -0.75 -14.42
CA LEU A 215 3.96 -0.02 -15.58
C LEU A 215 5.28 0.71 -15.34
N TRP A 216 5.51 1.22 -14.13
CA TRP A 216 6.70 2.01 -13.80
C TRP A 216 7.80 1.19 -13.14
N TYR A 217 7.43 0.27 -12.25
CA TYR A 217 8.35 -0.54 -11.47
C TYR A 217 8.96 -1.68 -12.32
N PRO A 218 10.28 -1.70 -12.58
CA PRO A 218 10.89 -2.57 -13.59
C PRO A 218 11.23 -3.99 -13.08
N LEU A 219 11.21 -4.23 -11.77
CA LEU A 219 11.69 -5.47 -11.17
C LEU A 219 10.59 -6.55 -11.19
N SER A 220 10.37 -7.14 -12.37
CA SER A 220 9.62 -8.40 -12.52
C SER A 220 10.39 -9.58 -11.93
N LYS A 221 9.72 -10.71 -11.73
CA LYS A 221 10.37 -11.96 -11.29
C LYS A 221 11.63 -12.28 -12.10
N ALA A 222 11.54 -12.22 -13.42
CA ALA A 222 12.65 -12.52 -14.32
C ALA A 222 13.82 -11.53 -14.14
N ARG A 223 13.51 -10.25 -13.96
CA ARG A 223 14.53 -9.22 -13.72
C ARG A 223 15.21 -9.40 -12.37
N VAL A 224 14.45 -9.73 -11.33
CA VAL A 224 15.00 -10.01 -10.00
C VAL A 224 15.92 -11.23 -10.06
N GLN A 225 15.53 -12.31 -10.73
CA GLN A 225 16.38 -13.48 -10.88
C GLN A 225 17.69 -13.16 -11.62
N ALA A 226 17.61 -12.45 -12.74
CA ALA A 226 18.81 -12.04 -13.49
C ALA A 226 19.76 -11.16 -12.66
N ASN A 227 19.21 -10.32 -11.77
CA ASN A 227 20.03 -9.53 -10.85
C ASN A 227 20.75 -10.40 -9.81
N VAL A 228 20.04 -11.40 -9.26
CA VAL A 228 20.63 -12.37 -8.32
C VAL A 228 21.78 -13.12 -8.98
N ASP A 229 21.54 -13.68 -10.16
CA ASP A 229 22.54 -14.47 -10.90
C ASP A 229 23.81 -13.63 -11.20
N LEU A 230 23.63 -12.39 -11.67
CA LEU A 230 24.74 -11.46 -11.95
C LEU A 230 25.55 -11.11 -10.69
N LEU A 231 24.89 -10.91 -9.56
CA LEU A 231 25.57 -10.62 -8.30
C LEU A 231 26.34 -11.84 -7.79
N GLU A 232 25.78 -13.05 -7.95
CA GLU A 232 26.48 -14.29 -7.62
C GLU A 232 27.73 -14.48 -8.48
N GLU A 233 27.65 -14.22 -9.79
CA GLU A 233 28.80 -14.26 -10.70
C GLU A 233 29.90 -13.27 -10.28
N ARG A 234 29.54 -12.00 -10.00
CA ARG A 234 30.49 -10.98 -9.53
C ARG A 234 31.16 -11.39 -8.23
N ARG A 235 30.39 -11.91 -7.27
CA ARG A 235 30.91 -12.39 -5.98
C ARG A 235 31.82 -13.60 -6.15
N ALA A 236 31.50 -14.51 -7.07
CA ALA A 236 32.35 -15.65 -7.40
C ALA A 236 33.67 -15.21 -8.07
N ALA A 237 33.66 -14.22 -8.96
CA ALA A 237 34.86 -13.68 -9.60
C ALA A 237 35.83 -13.06 -8.58
N VAL A 238 35.31 -12.24 -7.65
CA VAL A 238 36.11 -11.66 -6.56
C VAL A 238 36.72 -12.75 -5.67
N ARG A 239 35.96 -13.80 -5.32
CA ARG A 239 36.48 -14.93 -4.53
C ARG A 239 37.58 -15.72 -5.23
N ARG A 240 37.57 -15.78 -6.57
CA ARG A 240 38.59 -16.47 -7.36
C ARG A 240 39.87 -15.65 -7.55
N GLY A 241 39.97 -14.46 -6.95
CA GLY A 241 41.16 -13.60 -7.06
C GLY A 241 41.30 -12.94 -8.44
N ALA A 242 40.27 -13.00 -9.29
CA ALA A 242 40.23 -12.22 -10.51
C ALA A 242 39.98 -10.76 -10.12
N THR A 243 41.05 -9.97 -10.01
CA THR A 243 40.96 -8.52 -10.04
C THR A 243 40.76 -8.06 -11.49
N PRO A 244 40.04 -6.94 -11.73
CA PRO A 244 39.43 -6.60 -13.02
C PRO A 244 40.41 -6.48 -14.19
#